data_AF-A0AAW3TIC5-F1
#
_entry.id   AF-A0AAW3TIC5-F1
#
_cell.length_a   1.000
_cell.length_b   1.000
_cell.length_c   1.000
_cell.angle_alpha   90.00
_cell.angle_beta   90.00
_cell.angle_gamma   90.00
#
_symmetry.space_group_name_H-M   'P 1'
#
loop_
_entity.id
_entity.type
_entity.pdbx_description
1 polymer ?
#
loop_
_entity_poly.entity_id
_entity_poly.type
_entity_poly.pdbx_seq_one_letter_code
_entity_poly.pdbx_strand_id
1 'polypeptide(L)'
;MKYSLLFLLLCNLVSFNSLSCSIAGWRMFTPIPDSWNAVTLEQPENGYFWELVPEPVVELSSLSRGSGKRSSACSDFGIIELSVSLPKSSSYKISDFGVYIRLNEGKQPDLIFPDTPMTGRIDNGVMKLVFPWLEPQKSKIEPLNLTLDIFLVSHRLNVGKSVKLVVK
;
A
#
# COMPACT_ATOMS: atom_id res chain seq x y z
N MET A 1 45.91 3.29 34.92
CA MET A 1 44.64 4.04 34.73
C MET A 1 44.82 5.43 34.08
N LYS A 2 45.83 5.68 33.24
CA LYS A 2 46.08 7.05 32.68
C LYS A 2 45.24 7.42 31.43
N TYR A 3 44.61 6.44 30.78
CA TYR A 3 43.89 6.66 29.51
C TYR A 3 42.37 6.46 29.61
N SER A 4 41.84 6.19 30.81
CA SER A 4 40.41 5.92 31.01
C SER A 4 39.52 7.12 30.71
N LEU A 5 39.99 8.33 31.02
CA LEU A 5 39.27 9.58 30.75
C LEU A 5 39.27 9.92 29.25
N LEU A 6 40.37 9.64 28.55
CA LEU A 6 40.48 9.86 27.11
C LEU A 6 39.56 8.92 26.33
N PHE A 7 39.45 7.67 26.76
CA PHE A 7 38.55 6.68 26.18
C PHE A 7 37.07 7.09 26.34
N LEU A 8 36.68 7.58 27.52
CA LEU A 8 35.33 8.10 27.77
C LEU A 8 35.01 9.34 26.92
N LEU A 9 35.98 10.22 26.68
CA LEU A 9 35.78 11.40 25.83
C LEU A 9 35.63 11.02 24.35
N LEU A 10 36.37 10.01 23.87
CA LEU A 10 36.29 9.49 22.51
C LEU A 10 34.95 8.81 22.22
N CYS A 11 34.36 8.10 23.20
CA CYS A 11 33.04 7.48 23.03
C CYS A 11 31.91 8.50 22.88
N ASN A 12 32.04 9.71 23.42
CA ASN A 12 31.03 10.77 23.29
C ASN A 12 31.06 11.49 21.93
N LEU A 13 32.09 11.26 21.11
CA LEU A 13 32.22 11.86 19.77
C LEU A 13 31.66 10.98 18.66
N VAL A 14 31.23 9.75 18.97
CA VAL A 14 30.69 8.83 17.98
C VAL A 14 29.16 8.82 18.04
N SER A 15 28.55 9.80 17.39
CA SER A 15 27.10 9.79 17.13
C SER A 15 26.82 8.99 15.85
N PHE A 16 26.37 7.74 16.00
CA PHE A 16 25.83 6.97 14.89
C PHE A 16 24.40 7.45 14.62
N ASN A 17 24.21 8.22 13.55
CA ASN A 17 22.88 8.49 13.00
C ASN A 17 22.37 7.23 12.29
N SER A 18 21.95 6.21 13.04
CA SER A 18 21.18 5.10 12.49
C SER A 18 19.74 5.56 12.28
N LEU A 19 19.45 6.11 11.10
CA LEU A 19 18.08 6.38 10.70
C LEU A 19 17.45 5.07 10.24
N SER A 20 16.64 4.44 11.10
CA SER A 20 15.81 3.30 10.70
C SER A 20 14.66 3.80 9.83
N CYS A 21 14.48 3.19 8.67
CA CYS A 21 13.36 3.48 7.77
C CYS A 21 12.06 2.88 8.33
N SER A 22 11.25 3.69 9.01
CA SER A 22 9.88 3.30 9.35
C SER A 22 8.94 3.81 8.26
N ILE A 23 8.70 2.98 7.24
CA ILE A 23 7.66 3.24 6.24
C ILE A 23 6.34 2.74 6.83
N ALA A 24 5.45 3.65 7.22
CA ALA A 24 4.11 3.30 7.66
C ALA A 24 3.29 2.83 6.44
N GLY A 25 3.39 1.53 6.16
CA GLY A 25 2.86 0.88 4.99
C GLY A 25 1.41 0.42 5.11
N TRP A 26 1.04 -0.49 4.21
CA TRP A 26 -0.17 -1.30 4.30
C TRP A 26 -0.05 -2.35 5.43
N ARG A 27 -1.18 -2.92 5.82
CA ARG A 27 -1.29 -4.08 6.71
C ARG A 27 -2.17 -5.14 6.06
N MET A 28 -2.01 -6.40 6.44
CA MET A 28 -2.90 -7.46 5.98
C MET A 28 -4.34 -7.17 6.41
N PHE A 29 -5.27 -7.20 5.47
CA PHE A 29 -6.69 -7.14 5.80
C PHE A 29 -7.12 -8.47 6.44
N THR A 30 -7.75 -8.39 7.61
CA THR A 30 -8.24 -9.58 8.32
C THR A 30 -9.76 -9.65 8.18
N PRO A 31 -10.30 -10.60 7.41
CA PRO A 31 -11.73 -10.79 7.26
C PRO A 31 -12.38 -11.12 8.62
N ILE A 32 -13.55 -10.55 8.88
CA ILE A 32 -14.33 -10.79 10.10
C ILE A 32 -15.78 -11.06 9.66
N PRO A 33 -16.08 -12.27 9.16
CA PRO A 33 -17.35 -12.56 8.49
C PRO A 33 -18.58 -12.25 9.36
N ASP A 34 -18.48 -12.53 10.66
CA ASP A 34 -19.59 -12.42 11.60
C ASP A 34 -19.97 -10.96 11.95
N SER A 35 -19.06 -10.01 11.77
CA SER A 35 -19.31 -8.60 12.05
C SER A 35 -19.78 -7.79 10.84
N TRP A 36 -19.71 -8.38 9.64
CA TRP A 36 -19.99 -7.66 8.40
C TRP A 36 -21.36 -8.02 7.86
N ASN A 37 -22.17 -6.99 7.61
CA ASN A 37 -23.48 -7.11 7.01
C ASN A 37 -23.48 -6.34 5.70
N ALA A 38 -24.02 -6.96 4.64
CA ALA A 38 -24.25 -6.25 3.39
C ALA A 38 -25.29 -5.15 3.61
N VAL A 39 -25.16 -4.05 2.86
CA VAL A 39 -26.17 -2.98 2.93
C VAL A 39 -27.43 -3.45 2.21
N THR A 40 -28.54 -3.47 2.95
CA THR A 40 -29.87 -3.67 2.37
C THR A 40 -30.23 -2.45 1.56
N LEU A 41 -30.60 -2.67 0.30
CA LEU A 41 -31.09 -1.61 -0.57
C LEU A 41 -32.61 -1.54 -0.49
N GLU A 42 -33.16 -0.33 -0.57
CA GLU A 42 -34.55 -0.18 -1.03
C GLU A 42 -34.62 -0.73 -2.46
N GLN A 43 -35.67 -1.50 -2.77
CA GLN A 43 -35.80 -2.35 -3.96
C GLN A 43 -35.12 -1.75 -5.20
N PRO A 44 -33.87 -2.13 -5.51
CA PRO A 44 -33.10 -1.44 -6.52
C PRO A 44 -33.43 -1.97 -7.91
N GLU A 45 -33.32 -1.11 -8.93
CA GLU A 45 -33.62 -1.48 -10.33
C GLU A 45 -32.71 -2.60 -10.87
N ASN A 46 -31.56 -2.84 -10.23
CA ASN A 46 -30.60 -3.86 -10.63
C ASN A 46 -30.98 -5.29 -10.20
N GLY A 47 -32.09 -5.48 -9.47
CA GLY A 47 -32.61 -6.78 -9.06
C GLY A 47 -31.88 -7.45 -7.89
N TYR A 48 -30.90 -6.79 -7.27
CA TYR A 48 -30.20 -7.30 -6.08
C TYR A 48 -30.88 -6.84 -4.80
N PHE A 49 -31.10 -7.73 -3.85
CA PHE A 49 -31.65 -7.35 -2.53
C PHE A 49 -30.61 -6.68 -1.61
N TRP A 50 -29.34 -6.71 -2.00
CA TRP A 50 -28.21 -6.19 -1.25
C TRP A 50 -27.27 -5.43 -2.18
N GLU A 51 -26.59 -4.41 -1.66
CA GLU A 51 -25.56 -3.71 -2.41
C GLU A 51 -24.36 -4.63 -2.63
N LEU A 52 -23.92 -4.78 -3.89
CA LEU A 52 -22.71 -5.55 -4.21
C LEU A 52 -21.46 -4.81 -3.78
N VAL A 53 -20.35 -5.54 -3.60
CA VAL A 53 -19.04 -4.92 -3.38
C VAL A 53 -18.72 -4.05 -4.59
N PRO A 54 -18.57 -2.72 -4.41
CA PRO A 54 -18.42 -1.79 -5.52
C PRO A 54 -17.06 -1.93 -6.20
N GLU A 55 -16.97 -1.46 -7.44
CA GLU A 55 -15.67 -1.20 -8.07
C GLU A 55 -15.01 0.00 -7.36
N PRO A 56 -13.74 -0.10 -6.92
CA PRO A 56 -13.09 1.00 -6.23
C PRO A 56 -12.72 2.15 -7.17
N VAL A 57 -12.65 3.36 -6.64
CA VAL A 57 -12.00 4.50 -7.29
C VAL A 57 -10.56 4.54 -6.82
N VAL A 58 -9.60 4.41 -7.74
CA VAL A 58 -8.16 4.33 -7.40
C VAL A 58 -7.36 5.39 -8.11
N GLU A 59 -6.46 6.04 -7.38
CA GLU A 59 -5.54 7.05 -7.88
C GLU A 59 -4.09 6.72 -7.48
N LEU A 60 -3.15 6.93 -8.42
CA LEU A 60 -1.72 6.93 -8.12
C LEU A 60 -1.37 8.28 -7.49
N SER A 61 -1.36 8.33 -6.16
CA SER A 61 -1.09 9.57 -5.41
C SER A 61 0.38 9.97 -5.39
N SER A 62 1.30 9.01 -5.40
CA SER A 62 2.73 9.29 -5.45
C SER A 62 3.50 8.13 -6.06
N LEU A 63 4.55 8.45 -6.81
CA LEU A 63 5.54 7.51 -7.31
C LEU A 63 6.92 8.15 -7.15
N SER A 64 7.77 7.55 -6.33
CA SER A 64 9.17 7.95 -6.19
C SER A 64 10.08 6.76 -6.43
N ARG A 65 11.23 7.01 -7.07
CA ARG A 65 12.26 5.99 -7.29
C ARG A 65 13.34 6.14 -6.24
N GLY A 66 13.85 4.99 -5.77
CA GLY A 66 15.06 4.96 -4.97
C GLY A 66 16.30 5.30 -5.80
N SER A 67 17.40 5.59 -5.09
CA SER A 67 18.69 5.91 -5.69
C SER A 67 19.40 4.70 -6.29
N GLY A 68 19.04 3.49 -5.84
CA GLY A 68 19.71 2.23 -6.19
C GLY A 68 21.17 2.15 -5.69
N LYS A 69 21.66 3.09 -4.88
CA LYS A 69 23.03 3.13 -4.35
C LYS A 69 23.01 2.83 -2.87
N ARG A 70 23.59 1.69 -2.45
CA ARG A 70 23.72 1.31 -1.03
C ARG A 70 24.12 2.51 -0.17
N SER A 71 23.17 3.04 0.58
CA SER A 71 23.39 4.13 1.51
C SER A 71 22.79 3.76 2.87
N SER A 72 23.29 4.39 3.94
CA SER A 72 22.72 4.24 5.28
C SER A 72 21.38 4.98 5.45
N ALA A 73 20.94 5.74 4.43
CA ALA A 73 19.66 6.41 4.39
C ALA A 73 18.65 5.58 3.58
N CYS A 74 17.36 5.73 3.88
CA CYS A 74 16.22 5.11 3.18
C CYS A 74 16.10 5.47 1.69
N SER A 75 17.11 6.13 1.13
CA SER A 75 17.20 6.60 -0.24
C SER A 75 17.06 5.51 -1.28
N ASP A 76 17.25 4.24 -0.91
CA ASP A 76 17.35 3.14 -1.86
C ASP A 76 15.98 2.52 -2.14
N PHE A 77 14.97 2.91 -1.36
CA PHE A 77 13.60 2.50 -1.56
C PHE A 77 12.91 3.40 -2.58
N GLY A 78 12.28 2.78 -3.57
CA GLY A 78 11.18 3.42 -4.28
C GLY A 78 9.89 3.27 -3.49
N ILE A 79 8.94 4.17 -3.73
CA ILE A 79 7.62 4.18 -3.07
C ILE A 79 6.51 4.42 -4.10
N ILE A 80 5.50 3.55 -4.08
CA ILE A 80 4.21 3.78 -4.74
C ILE A 80 3.19 4.06 -3.63
N GLU A 81 2.49 5.18 -3.71
CA GLU A 81 1.33 5.47 -2.87
C GLU A 81 0.07 5.44 -3.72
N LEU A 82 -0.87 4.58 -3.33
CA LEU A 82 -2.19 4.51 -3.92
C LEU A 82 -3.23 5.09 -2.97
N SER A 83 -4.15 5.86 -3.54
CA SER A 83 -5.35 6.33 -2.86
C SER A 83 -6.54 5.54 -3.37
N VAL A 84 -7.26 4.87 -2.46
CA VAL A 84 -8.41 4.04 -2.78
C VAL A 84 -9.62 4.58 -2.05
N SER A 85 -10.70 4.82 -2.78
CA SER A 85 -11.98 5.26 -2.23
C SER A 85 -13.12 4.49 -2.88
N LEU A 86 -14.33 4.68 -2.36
CA LEU A 86 -15.54 4.12 -2.93
C LEU A 86 -16.20 5.14 -3.86
N PRO A 87 -16.96 4.70 -4.88
CA PRO A 87 -17.82 5.59 -5.64
C PRO A 87 -18.74 6.38 -4.70
N LYS A 88 -19.05 7.63 -5.04
CA LYS A 88 -19.93 8.49 -4.20
C LYS A 88 -21.33 7.91 -3.97
N SER A 89 -21.76 6.99 -4.83
CA SER A 89 -23.03 6.28 -4.73
C SER A 89 -23.01 5.06 -3.80
N SER A 90 -21.83 4.65 -3.31
CA SER A 90 -21.69 3.48 -2.44
C SER A 90 -22.19 3.80 -1.03
N SER A 91 -23.01 2.91 -0.46
CA SER A 91 -23.46 3.06 0.94
C SER A 91 -22.46 2.47 1.95
N TYR A 92 -21.51 1.66 1.49
CA TYR A 92 -20.45 1.09 2.31
C TYR A 92 -19.42 2.13 2.77
N LYS A 93 -18.60 1.77 3.78
CA LYS A 93 -17.41 2.51 4.18
C LYS A 93 -16.17 1.82 3.63
N ILE A 94 -15.14 2.58 3.25
CA ILE A 94 -13.89 2.00 2.73
C ILE A 94 -13.19 1.10 3.76
N SER A 95 -13.45 1.30 5.06
CA SER A 95 -12.97 0.45 6.16
C SER A 95 -13.51 -0.97 6.13
N ASP A 96 -14.61 -1.21 5.42
CA ASP A 96 -15.29 -2.52 5.38
C ASP A 96 -14.60 -3.50 4.41
N PHE A 97 -13.56 -3.04 3.72
CA PHE A 97 -12.90 -3.75 2.63
C PHE A 97 -11.39 -3.82 2.82
N GLY A 98 -10.83 -4.94 2.39
CA GLY A 98 -9.45 -5.04 1.98
C GLY A 98 -9.32 -4.71 0.50
N VAL A 99 -8.18 -4.14 0.11
CA VAL A 99 -7.81 -3.89 -1.28
C VAL A 99 -6.85 -4.98 -1.72
N TYR A 100 -7.21 -5.69 -2.78
CA TYR A 100 -6.32 -6.65 -3.41
C TYR A 100 -5.79 -6.05 -4.72
N ILE A 101 -4.48 -6.20 -4.95
CA ILE A 101 -3.79 -5.65 -6.12
C ILE A 101 -3.11 -6.80 -6.84
N ARG A 102 -3.49 -6.99 -8.10
CA ARG A 102 -2.88 -7.98 -8.99
C ARG A 102 -2.09 -7.26 -10.06
N LEU A 103 -0.83 -7.65 -10.25
CA LEU A 103 -0.07 -7.25 -11.43
C LEU A 103 -0.64 -7.98 -12.67
N ASN A 104 -1.20 -7.22 -13.61
CA ASN A 104 -1.72 -7.75 -14.87
C ASN A 104 -0.63 -7.74 -15.97
N GLU A 105 0.09 -6.64 -16.12
CA GLU A 105 1.16 -6.48 -17.12
C GLU A 105 2.34 -5.68 -16.57
N GLY A 106 3.53 -5.90 -17.14
CA GLY A 106 4.76 -5.20 -16.77
C GLY A 106 5.72 -6.07 -15.96
N LYS A 107 6.87 -5.50 -15.62
CA LYS A 107 7.89 -6.14 -14.78
C LYS A 107 8.16 -5.28 -13.56
N GLN A 108 8.00 -5.87 -12.38
CA GLN A 108 8.39 -5.26 -11.13
C GLN A 108 9.82 -5.70 -10.74
N PRO A 109 10.64 -4.80 -10.19
CA PRO A 109 12.02 -5.11 -9.76
C PRO A 109 12.10 -6.11 -8.60
N ASP A 110 11.02 -6.21 -7.81
CA ASP A 110 10.81 -7.12 -6.69
C ASP A 110 9.29 -7.37 -6.53
N LEU A 111 8.86 -8.13 -5.52
CA LEU A 111 7.44 -8.31 -5.16
C LEU A 111 6.89 -7.05 -4.46
N ILE A 112 6.62 -5.99 -5.23
CA ILE A 112 6.10 -4.70 -4.72
C ILE A 112 4.72 -4.89 -4.07
N PHE A 113 3.87 -5.70 -4.70
CA PHE A 113 2.50 -5.93 -4.26
C PHE A 113 2.35 -7.33 -3.64
N PRO A 114 1.91 -7.44 -2.38
CA PRO A 114 1.60 -8.71 -1.74
C PRO A 114 0.42 -9.43 -2.39
N ASP A 115 0.45 -10.75 -2.34
CA ASP A 115 -0.63 -11.63 -2.80
C ASP A 115 -1.73 -11.84 -1.73
N THR A 116 -2.11 -10.77 -1.03
CA THR A 116 -3.14 -10.80 0.00
C THR A 116 -3.91 -9.48 0.00
N PRO A 117 -5.20 -9.46 0.40
CA PRO A 117 -5.92 -8.21 0.57
C PRO A 117 -5.30 -7.37 1.69
N MET A 118 -5.28 -6.06 1.50
CA MET A 118 -4.57 -5.12 2.35
C MET A 118 -5.46 -3.99 2.83
N THR A 119 -5.12 -3.42 3.98
CA THR A 119 -5.69 -2.19 4.47
C THR A 119 -4.59 -1.17 4.75
N GLY A 120 -4.95 0.11 4.70
CA GLY A 120 -4.03 1.22 4.86
C GLY A 120 -4.52 2.24 5.88
N ARG A 121 -3.82 3.37 5.97
CA ARG A 121 -4.33 4.50 6.76
C ARG A 121 -5.56 5.05 6.06
N ILE A 122 -6.67 5.16 6.76
CA ILE A 122 -7.90 5.76 6.23
C ILE A 122 -8.04 7.18 6.77
N ASP A 123 -8.30 8.12 5.87
CA ASP A 123 -8.47 9.53 6.16
C ASP A 123 -9.56 10.10 5.26
N ASN A 124 -10.60 10.71 5.85
CA ASN A 124 -11.74 11.27 5.13
C ASN A 124 -12.34 10.34 4.05
N GLY A 125 -12.48 9.04 4.36
CA GLY A 125 -13.04 8.05 3.44
C GLY A 125 -12.11 7.58 2.32
N VAL A 126 -10.84 7.97 2.37
CA VAL A 126 -9.79 7.54 1.44
C VAL A 126 -8.79 6.66 2.17
N MET A 127 -8.60 5.44 1.68
CA MET A 127 -7.54 4.54 2.14
C MET A 127 -6.24 4.83 1.40
N LYS A 128 -5.16 5.03 2.15
CA LYS A 128 -3.80 5.24 1.65
C LYS A 128 -2.97 3.98 1.81
N LEU A 129 -2.52 3.41 0.71
CA LEU A 129 -1.67 2.22 0.67
C LEU A 129 -0.28 2.60 0.15
N VAL A 130 0.75 2.28 0.92
CA VAL A 130 2.15 2.63 0.61
C VAL A 130 2.93 1.35 0.37
N PHE A 131 3.51 1.24 -0.82
CA PHE A 131 4.26 0.08 -1.30
C PHE A 131 5.72 0.45 -1.55
N PRO A 132 6.60 0.21 -0.57
CA PRO A 132 8.03 0.35 -0.78
C PRO A 132 8.59 -0.84 -1.57
N TRP A 133 9.61 -0.59 -2.37
CA TRP A 133 10.43 -1.65 -2.96
C TRP A 133 11.90 -1.23 -2.96
N LEU A 134 12.79 -2.21 -2.97
CA LEU A 134 14.22 -1.94 -3.07
C LEU A 134 14.61 -1.73 -4.54
N GLU A 135 15.17 -0.56 -4.88
CA GLU A 135 15.69 -0.36 -6.24
C GLU A 135 16.90 -1.27 -6.50
N PRO A 136 16.94 -1.99 -7.63
CA PRO A 136 18.08 -2.79 -7.99
C PRO A 136 19.33 -1.93 -8.19
N GLN A 137 20.47 -2.43 -7.73
CA GLN A 137 21.79 -1.83 -7.96
C GLN A 137 22.23 -2.04 -9.41
N LYS A 138 21.61 -1.31 -10.34
CA LYS A 138 21.94 -1.31 -11.76
C LYS A 138 22.40 0.09 -12.18
N SER A 139 23.29 0.14 -13.18
CA SER A 139 23.75 1.39 -13.79
C SER A 139 22.62 2.16 -14.49
N LYS A 140 21.52 1.47 -14.83
CA LYS A 140 20.32 2.05 -15.45
C LYS A 140 19.07 1.50 -14.78
N ILE A 141 18.26 2.42 -14.26
CA ILE A 141 16.94 2.13 -13.70
C ILE A 141 15.94 1.99 -14.85
N GLU A 142 15.26 0.84 -14.93
CA GLU A 142 14.21 0.60 -15.92
C GLU A 142 12.92 1.37 -15.54
N PRO A 143 12.19 1.95 -16.50
CA PRO A 143 10.90 2.57 -16.24
C PRO A 143 9.92 1.58 -15.59
N LEU A 144 9.19 2.04 -14.58
CA LEU A 144 8.20 1.23 -13.88
C LEU A 144 6.88 1.33 -14.64
N ASN A 145 6.72 0.54 -15.69
CA ASN A 145 5.49 0.48 -16.50
C ASN A 145 4.69 -0.75 -16.09
N LEU A 146 3.71 -0.57 -15.20
CA LEU A 146 2.87 -1.66 -14.70
C LEU A 146 1.40 -1.38 -15.00
N THR A 147 0.66 -2.42 -15.35
CA THR A 147 -0.80 -2.41 -15.36
C THR A 147 -1.28 -3.27 -14.20
N LEU A 148 -2.05 -2.67 -13.30
CA LEU A 148 -2.57 -3.31 -12.10
C LEU A 148 -4.10 -3.49 -12.23
N ASP A 149 -4.60 -4.66 -11.83
CA ASP A 149 -6.01 -4.85 -11.52
C ASP A 149 -6.20 -4.70 -10.01
N ILE A 150 -7.11 -3.83 -9.61
CA ILE A 150 -7.33 -3.49 -8.20
C ILE A 150 -8.80 -3.69 -7.87
N PHE A 151 -9.10 -4.47 -6.85
CA PHE A 151 -10.47 -4.75 -6.44
C PHE A 151 -10.62 -4.84 -4.93
N LEU A 152 -11.85 -4.67 -4.46
CA LEU A 152 -12.20 -4.74 -3.05
C LEU A 152 -12.57 -6.17 -2.67
N VAL A 153 -12.22 -6.54 -1.43
CA VAL A 153 -12.56 -7.82 -0.80
C VAL A 153 -13.26 -7.49 0.52
N SER A 154 -14.51 -7.92 0.69
CA SER A 154 -15.24 -7.70 1.93
C SER A 154 -14.77 -8.64 3.06
N HIS A 155 -15.20 -8.36 4.28
CA HIS A 155 -14.97 -9.25 5.42
C HIS A 155 -15.62 -10.64 5.28
N ARG A 156 -16.60 -10.82 4.38
CA ARG A 156 -17.17 -12.13 4.01
C ARG A 156 -16.51 -12.76 2.79
N LEU A 157 -15.37 -12.21 2.36
CA LEU A 157 -14.61 -12.65 1.19
C LEU A 157 -15.35 -12.48 -0.15
N ASN A 158 -16.37 -11.63 -0.19
CA ASN A 158 -16.99 -11.24 -1.46
C ASN A 158 -15.99 -10.36 -2.22
N VAL A 159 -15.75 -10.71 -3.48
CA VAL A 159 -14.85 -10.00 -4.37
C VAL A 159 -15.64 -9.04 -5.25
N GLY A 160 -15.26 -7.77 -5.24
CA GLY A 160 -15.85 -6.72 -6.09
C GLY A 160 -15.30 -6.74 -7.52
N LYS A 161 -15.85 -5.85 -8.34
CA LYS A 161 -15.29 -5.59 -9.68
C LYS A 161 -13.91 -4.94 -9.56
N SER A 162 -13.05 -5.22 -10.55
CA SER A 162 -11.71 -4.66 -10.62
C SER A 162 -11.66 -3.40 -11.46
N VAL A 163 -10.92 -2.40 -10.99
CA VAL A 163 -10.48 -1.25 -11.79
C VAL A 163 -9.05 -1.46 -12.27
N LYS A 164 -8.74 -0.98 -13.46
CA LYS A 164 -7.37 -0.98 -14.01
C LYS A 164 -6.64 0.32 -13.67
N LEU A 165 -5.41 0.20 -13.19
CA LEU A 165 -4.51 1.33 -12.95
C LEU A 165 -3.20 1.12 -13.70
N VAL A 166 -2.75 2.14 -14.44
CA VAL A 166 -1.42 2.16 -15.05
C VAL A 166 -0.48 2.96 -14.16
N VAL A 167 0.60 2.33 -13.71
CA VAL A 167 1.70 2.97 -13.00
C VAL A 167 2.83 3.21 -14.00
N LYS A 168 3.26 4.46 -14.13
CA LYS A 168 4.33 4.90 -15.05
C LYS A 168 4.95 6.20 -14.55
#